data_AF-A0A497E9I6-F1
#
_entry.id   AF-A0A497E9I6-F1
#
_cell.length_a   1.000
_cell.length_b   1.000
_cell.length_c   1.000
_cell.angle_alpha   90.00
_cell.angle_beta   90.00
_cell.angle_gamma   90.00
#
_symmetry.space_group_name_H-M   'P 1'
#
loop_
_entity.id
_entity.type
_entity.pdbx_description
1 polymer ?
#
loop_
_entity_poly.entity_id
_entity_poly.type
_entity_poly.pdbx_seq_one_letter_code
_entity_poly.pdbx_strand_id
1 'polypeptide(L)'
;MKNQSFEMLVSRRARLHYGLSDTLFALDGNVILADLRAARQTASAINAVRRASGDADRSVSASDINAAGLLHEVMHHLIGIYRQKVDPDVFARALKELEIDLGVTAVETTLEAFVEAFPPRAVRDDEISPLDYLESDTGGVANRQVVVEEIVLLWLANNNPALEPLRDLFDDAELVRTTAYSAVVNRLQAFFKGRPGLESGGPTLIDLLHEPVAASPHSLQQQLDFIRNRWGLWVENLMVRLLGGLDFLAEEHRPVFPPGPGPIVAPTYEDWHDEEFEAFSADLEWMPRVVLI
;
A
#
# COMPACT_ATOMS: atom_id res chain seq x y z
N MET A 1 21.85 4.22 -1.05
CA MET A 1 21.04 4.55 -2.24
C MET A 1 20.38 5.89 -1.97
N LYS A 2 20.38 6.82 -2.92
CA LYS A 2 19.46 7.96 -2.83
C LYS A 2 18.05 7.36 -2.87
N ASN A 3 17.26 7.55 -1.82
CA ASN A 3 15.87 7.10 -1.78
C ASN A 3 15.13 7.83 -2.89
N GLN A 4 14.72 7.12 -3.95
CA GLN A 4 13.64 7.60 -4.79
C GLN A 4 12.36 7.55 -3.94
N SER A 5 11.67 8.68 -3.85
CA SER A 5 10.43 8.81 -3.10
C SER A 5 9.29 8.40 -4.03
N PHE A 6 8.68 7.26 -3.75
CA PHE A 6 7.53 6.77 -4.52
C PHE A 6 6.24 7.27 -3.87
N GLU A 7 5.46 8.05 -4.61
CA GLU A 7 4.11 8.44 -4.21
C GLU A 7 3.10 7.41 -4.77
N MET A 8 1.98 7.19 -4.08
CA MET A 8 0.87 6.42 -4.65
C MET A 8 0.39 7.10 -5.95
N LEU A 9 0.22 6.32 -7.01
CA LEU A 9 -0.38 6.81 -8.26
C LEU A 9 -1.80 7.32 -8.01
N VAL A 10 -2.01 8.61 -8.26
CA VAL A 10 -3.33 9.25 -8.21
C VAL A 10 -3.45 10.17 -9.41
N SER A 11 -4.47 9.94 -10.23
CA SER A 11 -4.73 10.68 -11.45
C SER A 11 -4.97 12.16 -11.17
N ARG A 12 -4.54 13.02 -12.09
CA ARG A 12 -4.81 14.46 -12.07
C ARG A 12 -6.32 14.72 -11.96
N ARG A 13 -7.14 13.94 -12.68
CA ARG A 13 -8.59 14.00 -12.62
C ARG A 13 -9.12 13.75 -11.21
N ALA A 14 -8.66 12.71 -10.54
CA ALA A 14 -9.08 12.40 -9.17
C ALA A 14 -8.64 13.47 -8.17
N ARG A 15 -7.40 13.97 -8.30
CA ARG A 15 -6.89 15.06 -7.46
C ARG A 15 -7.75 16.31 -7.56
N LEU A 16 -8.09 16.72 -8.79
CA LEU A 16 -8.96 17.86 -9.04
C LEU A 16 -10.38 17.63 -8.53
N HIS A 17 -10.94 16.44 -8.78
CA HIS A 17 -12.30 16.11 -8.39
C HIS A 17 -12.51 16.09 -6.87
N TYR A 18 -11.55 15.54 -6.13
CA TYR A 18 -11.60 15.40 -4.68
C TYR A 18 -10.89 16.53 -3.92
N GLY A 19 -10.25 17.48 -4.62
CA GLY A 19 -9.50 18.58 -4.00
C GLY A 19 -8.31 18.12 -3.17
N LEU A 20 -7.61 17.07 -3.62
CA LEU A 20 -6.47 16.49 -2.88
C LEU A 20 -5.24 17.38 -3.03
N SER A 21 -4.83 18.05 -1.95
CA SER A 21 -3.66 18.95 -1.90
C SER A 21 -2.34 18.24 -1.60
N ASP A 22 -1.25 19.00 -1.75
CA ASP A 22 0.15 18.57 -1.89
C ASP A 22 0.66 17.47 -0.94
N THR A 23 1.39 16.55 -1.55
CA THR A 23 2.10 15.41 -0.94
C THR A 23 1.19 14.36 -0.31
N LEU A 24 0.47 13.62 -1.16
CA LEU A 24 -0.29 12.47 -0.67
C LEU A 24 0.61 11.39 -0.07
N PHE A 25 1.87 11.24 -0.51
CA PHE A 25 2.80 10.23 0.02
C PHE A 25 4.29 10.59 -0.23
N ALA A 26 4.67 11.88 -0.16
CA ALA A 26 6.06 12.27 -0.44
C ALA A 26 6.98 11.86 0.73
N LEU A 27 7.84 10.86 0.48
CA LEU A 27 8.91 10.48 1.39
C LEU A 27 10.11 11.41 1.21
N ASP A 28 10.18 12.52 1.93
CA ASP A 28 11.43 13.29 2.06
C ASP A 28 12.38 12.61 3.05
N GLY A 29 12.89 11.43 2.67
CA GLY A 29 14.13 10.84 3.16
C GLY A 29 14.25 10.48 4.65
N ASN A 30 13.31 10.84 5.52
CA ASN A 30 13.24 10.45 6.92
C ASN A 30 11.81 10.65 7.46
N VAL A 31 11.38 9.76 8.37
CA VAL A 31 10.03 9.61 8.98
C VAL A 31 9.12 8.67 8.16
N ILE A 32 9.09 7.35 8.40
CA ILE A 32 8.58 6.56 9.54
C ILE A 32 7.06 6.73 9.69
N LEU A 33 6.31 5.69 9.25
CA LEU A 33 4.85 5.57 9.15
C LEU A 33 4.28 6.23 7.90
N ALA A 34 3.69 5.42 7.01
CA ALA A 34 2.82 5.93 5.95
C ALA A 34 1.85 6.94 6.57
N ASP A 35 1.82 8.17 6.05
CA ASP A 35 1.21 9.31 6.73
C ASP A 35 -0.29 9.06 6.99
N LEU A 36 -0.61 8.57 8.19
CA LEU A 36 -1.97 8.27 8.62
C LEU A 36 -2.85 9.52 8.54
N ARG A 37 -2.26 10.71 8.72
CA ARG A 37 -2.97 11.96 8.57
C ARG A 37 -3.31 12.19 7.10
N ALA A 38 -2.36 12.02 6.18
CA ALA A 38 -2.64 12.13 4.74
C ALA A 38 -3.72 11.13 4.30
N ALA A 39 -3.66 9.88 4.77
CA ALA A 39 -4.68 8.87 4.47
C ALA A 39 -6.07 9.28 4.99
N ARG A 40 -6.16 9.79 6.23
CA ARG A 40 -7.42 10.31 6.81
C ARG A 40 -7.96 11.52 6.09
N GLN A 41 -7.09 12.47 5.71
CA GLN A 41 -7.47 13.65 4.95
C GLN A 41 -8.01 13.26 3.57
N THR A 42 -7.36 12.31 2.90
CA THR A 42 -7.79 11.78 1.61
C THR A 42 -9.14 11.09 1.71
N ALA A 43 -9.33 10.19 2.69
CA ALA A 43 -10.61 9.51 2.91
C ALA A 43 -11.71 10.53 3.21
N SER A 44 -11.42 11.53 4.05
CA SER A 44 -12.36 12.60 4.37
C SER A 44 -12.78 13.40 3.14
N ALA A 45 -11.83 13.78 2.28
CA ALA A 45 -12.08 14.51 1.06
C ALA A 45 -12.94 13.70 0.06
N ILE A 46 -12.57 12.44 -0.18
CA ILE A 46 -13.33 11.53 -1.06
C ILE A 46 -14.76 11.36 -0.53
N ASN A 47 -14.91 11.05 0.76
CA ASN A 47 -16.20 10.80 1.37
C ASN A 47 -17.08 12.06 1.44
N ALA A 48 -16.48 13.26 1.53
CA ALA A 48 -17.22 14.51 1.45
C ALA A 48 -17.88 14.68 0.07
N VAL A 49 -17.12 14.47 -1.01
CA VAL A 49 -17.63 14.57 -2.38
C VAL A 49 -18.65 13.48 -2.70
N ARG A 50 -18.38 12.22 -2.32
CA ARG A 50 -19.31 11.10 -2.52
C ARG A 50 -20.63 11.31 -1.77
N ARG A 51 -20.57 11.78 -0.51
CA ARG A 51 -21.78 12.13 0.26
C ARG A 51 -22.58 13.27 -0.38
N ALA A 52 -21.90 14.30 -0.87
CA ALA A 52 -22.57 15.43 -1.54
C ALA A 52 -23.24 15.02 -2.87
N SER A 53 -22.71 13.99 -3.54
CA SER A 53 -23.21 13.49 -4.82
C SER A 53 -24.27 12.38 -4.68
N GLY A 54 -24.58 11.95 -3.46
CA GLY A 54 -25.55 10.87 -3.19
C GLY A 54 -24.98 9.45 -3.15
N ASP A 55 -23.66 9.30 -3.29
CA ASP A 55 -22.94 8.00 -3.30
C ASP A 55 -22.36 7.65 -1.92
N ALA A 56 -23.10 7.91 -0.84
CA ALA A 56 -22.63 7.70 0.53
C ALA A 56 -22.25 6.23 0.83
N ASP A 57 -22.90 5.27 0.15
CA ASP A 57 -22.64 3.83 0.30
C ASP A 57 -21.28 3.41 -0.26
N ARG A 58 -20.62 4.26 -1.06
CA ARG A 58 -19.26 4.06 -1.56
C ARG A 58 -18.22 4.78 -0.68
N SER A 59 -18.46 4.95 0.61
CA SER A 59 -17.45 5.56 1.49
C SER A 59 -16.19 4.69 1.58
N VAL A 60 -15.02 5.32 1.67
CA VAL A 60 -13.73 4.65 1.82
C VAL A 60 -13.14 4.90 3.20
N SER A 61 -12.42 3.90 3.72
CA SER A 61 -11.71 4.02 4.99
C SER A 61 -10.32 4.65 4.79
N ALA A 62 -9.75 5.23 5.84
CA ALA A 62 -8.41 5.77 5.77
C ALA A 62 -7.35 4.66 5.72
N SER A 63 -7.62 3.52 6.35
CA SER A 63 -6.76 2.34 6.33
C SER A 63 -6.70 1.68 4.96
N ASP A 64 -7.78 1.68 4.17
CA ASP A 64 -7.73 1.18 2.78
C ASP A 64 -6.84 2.06 1.89
N ILE A 65 -6.90 3.38 2.04
CA ILE A 65 -6.04 4.32 1.32
C ILE A 65 -4.57 4.10 1.72
N ASN A 66 -4.31 3.94 3.01
CA ASN A 66 -2.97 3.64 3.52
C ASN A 66 -2.44 2.31 2.96
N ALA A 67 -3.29 1.27 2.96
CA ALA A 67 -2.95 -0.04 2.47
C ALA A 67 -2.67 -0.05 0.95
N ALA A 68 -3.44 0.70 0.17
CA ALA A 68 -3.18 0.90 -1.26
C ALA A 68 -1.82 1.55 -1.50
N GLY A 69 -1.48 2.60 -0.74
CA GLY A 69 -0.17 3.26 -0.81
C GLY A 69 0.98 2.33 -0.42
N LEU A 70 0.83 1.55 0.67
CA LEU A 70 1.82 0.57 1.10
C LEU A 70 2.01 -0.54 0.06
N LEU A 71 0.92 -1.02 -0.55
CA LEU A 71 1.00 -2.02 -1.61
C LEU A 71 1.83 -1.47 -2.77
N HIS A 72 1.54 -0.26 -3.24
CA HIS A 72 2.26 0.41 -4.32
C HIS A 72 3.77 0.51 -4.02
N GLU A 73 4.11 0.96 -2.82
CA GLU A 73 5.49 1.10 -2.38
C GLU A 73 6.24 -0.23 -2.31
N VAL A 74 5.61 -1.28 -1.79
CA VAL A 74 6.23 -2.61 -1.76
C VAL A 74 6.49 -3.11 -3.18
N MET A 75 5.57 -2.88 -4.13
CA MET A 75 5.78 -3.27 -5.52
C MET A 75 6.99 -2.56 -6.13
N HIS A 76 7.11 -1.24 -5.96
CA HIS A 76 8.33 -0.51 -6.35
C HIS A 76 9.58 -1.06 -5.69
N HIS A 77 9.50 -1.40 -4.40
CA HIS A 77 10.64 -1.96 -3.68
C HIS A 77 11.12 -3.29 -4.28
N LEU A 78 10.19 -4.20 -4.59
CA LEU A 78 10.50 -5.46 -5.27
C LEU A 78 11.06 -5.24 -6.67
N ILE A 79 10.50 -4.30 -7.44
CA ILE A 79 11.03 -3.93 -8.75
C ILE A 79 12.47 -3.37 -8.62
N GLY A 80 12.73 -2.56 -7.60
CA GLY A 80 14.05 -2.07 -7.27
C GLY A 80 15.04 -3.19 -6.95
N ILE A 81 14.63 -4.20 -6.17
CA ILE A 81 15.43 -5.40 -5.92
C ILE A 81 15.69 -6.16 -7.22
N TYR A 82 14.67 -6.33 -8.07
CA TYR A 82 14.80 -7.01 -9.36
C TYR A 82 15.83 -6.34 -10.26
N ARG A 83 15.77 -5.00 -10.36
CA ARG A 83 16.74 -4.21 -11.11
C ARG A 83 18.15 -4.36 -10.55
N GLN A 84 18.31 -4.43 -9.24
CA GLN A 84 19.65 -4.58 -8.64
C GLN A 84 20.24 -5.97 -8.78
N LYS A 85 19.41 -7.03 -8.65
CA LYS A 85 19.91 -8.41 -8.55
C LYS A 85 19.84 -9.20 -9.85
N VAL A 86 18.87 -8.89 -10.72
CA VAL A 86 18.53 -9.71 -11.89
C VAL A 86 18.86 -8.99 -13.17
N ASP A 87 18.28 -7.80 -13.37
CA ASP A 87 18.43 -7.06 -14.61
C ASP A 87 18.34 -5.53 -14.39
N PRO A 88 19.50 -4.83 -14.29
CA PRO A 88 19.57 -3.37 -14.11
C PRO A 88 18.92 -2.54 -15.22
N ASP A 89 18.88 -3.08 -16.44
CA ASP A 89 18.42 -2.38 -17.63
C ASP A 89 17.04 -2.90 -18.10
N VAL A 90 16.30 -3.62 -17.24
CA VAL A 90 15.08 -4.32 -17.66
C VAL A 90 14.06 -3.39 -18.31
N PHE A 91 13.84 -2.19 -17.74
CA PHE A 91 12.91 -1.22 -18.30
C PHE A 91 13.46 -0.47 -19.50
N ALA A 92 14.79 -0.29 -19.59
CA ALA A 92 15.42 0.22 -20.82
C ALA A 92 15.21 -0.76 -21.99
N ARG A 93 15.37 -2.07 -21.72
CA ARG A 93 15.09 -3.13 -22.69
C ARG A 93 13.61 -3.22 -23.04
N ALA A 94 12.73 -3.13 -22.05
CA ALA A 94 11.29 -3.13 -22.25
C ALA A 94 10.85 -1.96 -23.15
N LEU A 95 11.33 -0.75 -22.86
CA LEU A 95 11.05 0.45 -23.66
C LEU A 95 11.51 0.28 -25.11
N LYS A 96 12.73 -0.21 -25.32
CA LYS A 96 13.23 -0.48 -26.68
C LYS A 96 12.39 -1.50 -27.44
N GLU A 97 11.92 -2.55 -26.77
CA GLU A 97 11.06 -3.56 -27.39
C GLU A 97 9.68 -3.00 -27.75
N LEU A 98 9.11 -2.17 -26.87
CA LEU A 98 7.89 -1.42 -27.16
C LEU A 98 8.05 -0.53 -28.41
N GLU A 99 9.15 0.20 -28.52
CA GLU A 99 9.44 1.07 -29.66
C GLU A 99 9.60 0.30 -30.97
N ILE A 100 10.21 -0.88 -30.93
CA ILE A 100 10.38 -1.76 -32.09
C ILE A 100 9.02 -2.30 -32.55
N ASP A 101 8.18 -2.73 -31.61
CA ASP A 101 6.92 -3.43 -31.92
C ASP A 101 5.76 -2.50 -32.26
N LEU A 102 5.65 -1.39 -31.54
CA LEU A 102 4.52 -0.46 -31.62
C LEU A 102 4.87 0.83 -32.37
N GLY A 103 6.16 1.10 -32.56
CA GLY A 103 6.68 2.32 -33.15
C GLY A 103 6.89 3.43 -32.12
N VAL A 104 8.00 4.16 -32.28
CA VAL A 104 8.43 5.23 -31.36
C VAL A 104 7.32 6.25 -31.10
N THR A 105 6.65 6.75 -32.14
CA THR A 105 5.59 7.76 -31.99
C THR A 105 4.45 7.28 -31.11
N ALA A 106 3.98 6.03 -31.28
CA ALA A 106 2.87 5.51 -30.49
C ALA A 106 3.26 5.32 -29.01
N VAL A 107 4.51 4.90 -28.76
CA VAL A 107 5.06 4.76 -27.41
C VAL A 107 5.18 6.14 -26.74
N GLU A 108 5.85 7.10 -27.38
CA GLU A 108 6.06 8.44 -26.83
C GLU A 108 4.73 9.15 -26.53
N THR A 109 3.75 9.12 -27.44
CA THR A 109 2.41 9.68 -27.18
C THR A 109 1.72 9.00 -26.00
N THR A 110 1.92 7.70 -25.79
CA THR A 110 1.36 6.98 -24.65
C THR A 110 2.06 7.38 -23.34
N LEU A 111 3.39 7.52 -23.34
CA LEU A 111 4.15 7.96 -22.17
C LEU A 111 3.79 9.39 -21.77
N GLU A 112 3.66 10.30 -22.75
CA GLU A 112 3.26 11.69 -22.52
C GLU A 112 1.85 11.78 -21.92
N ALA A 113 0.86 11.11 -22.52
CA ALA A 113 -0.49 11.06 -21.99
C ALA A 113 -0.55 10.43 -20.59
N PHE A 114 0.30 9.43 -20.31
CA PHE A 114 0.42 8.86 -18.97
C PHE A 114 0.92 9.90 -17.97
N VAL A 115 1.98 10.65 -18.28
CA VAL A 115 2.52 11.70 -17.41
C VAL A 115 1.51 12.83 -17.22
N GLU A 116 0.71 13.17 -18.23
CA GLU A 116 -0.37 14.15 -18.07
C GLU A 116 -1.48 13.66 -17.12
N ALA A 117 -1.89 12.40 -17.27
CA ALA A 117 -2.94 11.77 -16.49
C ALA A 117 -2.50 11.46 -15.04
N PHE A 118 -1.23 11.07 -14.86
CA PHE A 118 -0.61 10.67 -13.60
C PHE A 118 0.68 11.46 -13.36
N PRO A 119 0.57 12.78 -13.10
CA PRO A 119 1.73 13.64 -13.10
C PRO A 119 2.63 13.37 -11.89
N PRO A 120 3.94 13.15 -12.12
CA PRO A 120 4.92 13.20 -11.05
C PRO A 120 4.94 14.61 -10.45
N ARG A 121 5.48 14.74 -9.24
CA ARG A 121 5.43 16.00 -8.47
C ARG A 121 5.84 17.24 -9.28
N ALA A 122 6.97 17.22 -9.96
CA ALA A 122 7.45 18.36 -10.73
C ALA A 122 6.51 18.79 -11.87
N VAL A 123 5.79 17.84 -12.49
CA VAL A 123 4.79 18.12 -13.54
C VAL A 123 3.44 18.50 -12.95
N ARG A 124 3.12 17.97 -11.77
CA ARG A 124 1.89 18.30 -11.03
C ARG A 124 1.94 19.74 -10.52
N ASP A 125 3.09 20.13 -10.01
CA ASP A 125 3.34 21.43 -9.38
C ASP A 125 3.69 22.50 -10.46
N ASP A 126 3.48 22.17 -11.75
CA ASP A 126 3.74 23.00 -12.94
C ASP A 126 5.18 23.54 -13.04
N GLU A 127 6.15 22.85 -12.44
CA GLU A 127 7.57 23.23 -12.48
C GLU A 127 8.22 22.90 -13.83
N ILE A 128 7.81 21.78 -14.45
CA ILE A 128 8.28 21.32 -15.75
C ILE A 128 7.13 20.73 -16.57
N SER A 129 7.24 20.73 -17.89
CA SER A 129 6.24 20.10 -18.76
C SER A 129 6.35 18.57 -18.72
N PRO A 130 5.27 17.83 -19.10
CA PRO A 130 5.33 16.37 -19.26
C PRO A 130 6.46 15.91 -20.19
N LEU A 131 6.67 16.63 -21.29
CA LEU A 131 7.71 16.33 -22.28
C LEU A 131 9.11 16.55 -21.69
N ASP A 132 9.34 17.69 -21.03
CA ASP A 132 10.63 17.97 -20.36
C ASP A 132 10.92 16.92 -19.27
N TYR A 133 9.89 16.47 -18.54
CA TYR A 133 10.04 15.38 -17.59
C TYR A 133 10.49 14.09 -18.28
N LEU A 134 9.87 13.69 -19.38
CA LEU A 134 10.27 12.48 -20.13
C LEU A 134 11.69 12.55 -20.71
N GLU A 135 12.19 13.74 -21.02
CA GLU A 135 13.55 13.96 -21.52
C GLU A 135 14.62 13.99 -20.42
N SER A 136 14.21 14.05 -19.15
CA SER A 136 15.10 14.10 -17.99
C SER A 136 15.31 12.73 -17.31
N ASP A 137 16.06 12.73 -16.20
CA ASP A 137 16.31 11.56 -15.36
C ASP A 137 16.00 11.84 -13.90
N THR A 138 15.57 10.80 -13.18
CA THR A 138 15.34 10.84 -11.74
C THR A 138 16.31 9.88 -11.07
N GLY A 139 17.27 10.42 -10.32
CA GLY A 139 18.25 9.61 -9.61
C GLY A 139 19.14 8.77 -10.53
N GLY A 140 19.45 9.27 -11.74
CA GLY A 140 20.28 8.58 -12.72
C GLY A 140 19.53 7.56 -13.58
N VAL A 141 18.20 7.50 -13.48
CA VAL A 141 17.33 6.63 -14.28
C VAL A 141 16.50 7.49 -15.21
N ALA A 142 16.55 7.23 -16.52
CA ALA A 142 15.76 7.98 -17.50
C ALA A 142 14.27 7.91 -17.16
N ASN A 143 13.57 9.06 -17.17
CA ASN A 143 12.19 9.11 -16.70
C ASN A 143 11.22 8.33 -17.59
N ARG A 144 11.52 8.15 -18.87
CA ARG A 144 10.78 7.20 -19.72
C ARG A 144 10.74 5.78 -19.13
N GLN A 145 11.85 5.31 -18.54
CA GLN A 145 11.90 4.00 -17.90
C GLN A 145 11.07 3.98 -16.61
N VAL A 146 11.11 5.07 -15.84
CA VAL A 146 10.25 5.23 -14.65
C VAL A 146 8.78 5.17 -15.06
N VAL A 147 8.37 5.86 -16.13
CA VAL A 147 6.98 5.83 -16.61
C VAL A 147 6.57 4.43 -17.09
N VAL A 148 7.46 3.67 -17.74
CA VAL A 148 7.16 2.26 -18.10
C VAL A 148 6.96 1.40 -16.85
N GLU A 149 7.74 1.61 -15.79
CA GLU A 149 7.53 0.97 -14.49
C GLU A 149 6.16 1.34 -13.90
N GLU A 150 5.80 2.62 -13.88
CA GLU A 150 4.50 3.11 -13.39
C GLU A 150 3.32 2.57 -14.21
N ILE A 151 3.45 2.39 -15.53
CA ILE A 151 2.41 1.76 -16.37
C ILE A 151 2.11 0.33 -15.92
N VAL A 152 3.15 -0.44 -15.55
CA VAL A 152 2.98 -1.80 -15.03
C VAL A 152 2.22 -1.77 -13.70
N LEU A 153 2.59 -0.85 -12.80
CA LEU A 153 1.93 -0.73 -11.50
C LEU A 153 0.49 -0.22 -11.59
N LEU A 154 0.22 0.73 -12.50
CA LEU A 154 -1.13 1.20 -12.79
C LEU A 154 -2.01 0.05 -13.29
N TRP A 155 -1.49 -0.78 -14.20
CA TRP A 155 -2.21 -1.94 -14.70
C TRP A 155 -2.48 -2.95 -13.58
N LEU A 156 -1.49 -3.26 -12.74
CA LEU A 156 -1.67 -4.16 -11.59
C LEU A 156 -2.73 -3.63 -10.61
N ALA A 157 -2.73 -2.33 -10.33
CA ALA A 157 -3.71 -1.69 -9.45
C ALA A 157 -5.14 -1.80 -10.02
N ASN A 158 -5.33 -1.52 -11.32
CA ASN A 158 -6.63 -1.64 -11.99
C ASN A 158 -7.13 -3.10 -12.08
N ASN A 159 -6.24 -4.08 -11.98
CA ASN A 159 -6.57 -5.50 -11.97
C ASN A 159 -6.67 -6.10 -10.56
N ASN A 160 -6.63 -5.28 -9.49
CA ASN A 160 -6.79 -5.73 -8.12
C ASN A 160 -8.24 -5.45 -7.62
N PRO A 161 -9.08 -6.47 -7.43
CA PRO A 161 -10.47 -6.26 -6.99
C PRO A 161 -10.59 -5.62 -5.60
N ALA A 162 -9.60 -5.79 -4.72
CA ALA A 162 -9.58 -5.16 -3.40
C ALA A 162 -9.41 -3.63 -3.47
N LEU A 163 -8.94 -3.11 -4.59
CA LEU A 163 -8.79 -1.68 -4.83
C LEU A 163 -10.00 -1.06 -5.53
N GLU A 164 -11.06 -1.81 -5.88
CA GLU A 164 -12.24 -1.24 -6.56
C GLU A 164 -12.77 0.03 -5.87
N PRO A 165 -12.96 0.07 -4.53
CA PRO A 165 -13.53 1.27 -3.88
C PRO A 165 -12.72 2.56 -4.11
N LEU A 166 -11.44 2.40 -4.49
CA LEU A 166 -10.47 3.44 -4.77
C LEU A 166 -10.22 3.62 -6.28
N ARG A 167 -10.93 2.91 -7.17
CA ARG A 167 -10.71 2.91 -8.62
C ARG A 167 -10.65 4.31 -9.23
N ASP A 168 -11.46 5.24 -8.73
CA ASP A 168 -11.47 6.61 -9.22
C ASP A 168 -10.09 7.28 -9.16
N LEU A 169 -9.23 6.87 -8.21
CA LEU A 169 -7.89 7.42 -8.03
C LEU A 169 -6.93 7.02 -9.15
N PHE A 170 -7.10 5.83 -9.73
CA PHE A 170 -6.15 5.26 -10.69
C PHE A 170 -6.81 4.70 -11.95
N ASP A 171 -8.01 5.16 -12.28
CA ASP A 171 -8.71 4.75 -13.50
C ASP A 171 -7.90 5.09 -14.76
N ASP A 172 -7.68 4.08 -15.60
CA ASP A 172 -6.88 4.13 -16.83
C ASP A 172 -7.73 4.18 -18.11
N ALA A 173 -9.06 4.32 -18.01
CA ALA A 173 -9.97 4.19 -19.14
C ALA A 173 -9.71 5.23 -20.24
N GLU A 174 -9.27 6.44 -19.86
CA GLU A 174 -8.90 7.47 -20.82
C GLU A 174 -7.64 7.10 -21.61
N LEU A 175 -6.62 6.56 -20.94
CA LEU A 175 -5.39 6.08 -21.60
C LEU A 175 -5.71 4.96 -22.59
N VAL A 176 -6.56 4.00 -22.19
CA VAL A 176 -7.05 2.90 -23.03
C VAL A 176 -7.76 3.44 -24.29
N ARG A 177 -8.57 4.49 -24.15
CA ARG A 177 -9.37 5.04 -25.25
C ARG A 177 -8.57 5.89 -26.22
N THR A 178 -7.52 6.56 -25.76
CA THR A 178 -6.88 7.66 -26.50
C THR A 178 -5.46 7.34 -27.00
N THR A 179 -4.83 6.29 -26.48
CA THR A 179 -3.43 5.97 -26.78
C THR A 179 -3.21 4.49 -27.08
N ALA A 180 -1.95 4.09 -27.28
CA ALA A 180 -1.58 2.67 -27.45
C ALA A 180 -1.45 1.92 -26.09
N TYR A 181 -1.96 2.48 -24.98
CA TYR A 181 -1.83 1.95 -23.62
C TYR A 181 -2.10 0.44 -23.51
N SER A 182 -3.22 -0.06 -24.03
CA SER A 182 -3.53 -1.50 -23.96
C SER A 182 -2.53 -2.36 -24.73
N ALA A 183 -2.02 -1.87 -25.86
CA ALA A 183 -0.98 -2.57 -26.61
C ALA A 183 0.34 -2.55 -25.84
N VAL A 184 0.72 -1.42 -25.24
CA VAL A 184 1.91 -1.28 -24.38
C VAL A 184 1.85 -2.28 -23.22
N VAL A 185 0.75 -2.30 -22.47
CA VAL A 185 0.54 -3.24 -21.35
C VAL A 185 0.65 -4.70 -21.81
N ASN A 186 0.02 -5.06 -22.93
CA ASN A 186 0.09 -6.43 -23.46
C ASN A 186 1.51 -6.83 -23.86
N ARG A 187 2.28 -5.92 -24.48
CA ARG A 187 3.69 -6.19 -24.82
C ARG A 187 4.57 -6.28 -23.58
N LEU A 188 4.33 -5.44 -22.56
CA LEU A 188 5.05 -5.54 -21.28
C LEU A 188 4.80 -6.88 -20.58
N GLN A 189 3.55 -7.35 -20.52
CA GLN A 189 3.25 -8.68 -19.99
C GLN A 189 3.99 -9.79 -20.76
N ALA A 190 3.98 -9.74 -22.09
CA ALA A 190 4.71 -10.70 -22.91
C ALA A 190 6.23 -10.64 -22.69
N PHE A 191 6.79 -9.45 -22.59
CA PHE A 191 8.20 -9.19 -22.33
C PHE A 191 8.67 -9.81 -21.02
N PHE A 192 7.91 -9.66 -19.94
CA PHE A 192 8.28 -10.21 -18.63
C PHE A 192 8.04 -11.73 -18.52
N LYS A 193 7.08 -12.29 -19.28
CA LYS A 193 6.78 -13.73 -19.25
C LYS A 193 7.99 -14.62 -19.60
N GLY A 194 8.89 -14.13 -20.46
CA GLY A 194 10.09 -14.85 -20.88
C GLY A 194 11.32 -14.65 -19.98
N ARG A 195 11.19 -13.88 -18.90
CA ARG A 195 12.33 -13.44 -18.08
C ARG A 195 12.40 -14.17 -16.74
N PRO A 196 13.62 -14.35 -16.18
CA PRO A 196 13.77 -14.93 -14.86
C PRO A 196 13.10 -14.06 -13.79
N GLY A 197 12.64 -14.71 -12.72
CA GLY A 197 12.19 -14.07 -11.50
C GLY A 197 13.34 -13.56 -10.62
N LEU A 198 12.99 -13.17 -9.39
CA LEU A 198 13.98 -12.83 -8.35
C LEU A 198 14.84 -14.01 -7.92
N GLU A 199 14.29 -15.22 -7.98
CA GLU A 199 14.99 -16.46 -7.66
C GLU A 199 15.02 -17.39 -8.88
N SER A 200 16.08 -18.18 -8.99
CA SER A 200 16.21 -19.18 -10.05
C SER A 200 15.08 -20.21 -9.97
N GLY A 201 14.27 -20.31 -11.02
CA GLY A 201 13.10 -21.19 -11.07
C GLY A 201 11.86 -20.65 -10.35
N GLY A 202 11.91 -19.43 -9.82
CA GLY A 202 10.76 -18.73 -9.25
C GLY A 202 9.83 -18.11 -10.30
N PRO A 203 8.71 -17.50 -9.85
CA PRO A 203 7.77 -16.81 -10.74
C PRO A 203 8.42 -15.63 -11.46
N THR A 204 7.90 -15.24 -12.61
CA THR A 204 8.35 -14.01 -13.30
C THR A 204 8.07 -12.78 -12.45
N LEU A 205 8.68 -11.63 -12.76
CA LEU A 205 8.46 -10.40 -11.99
C LEU A 205 6.96 -10.04 -11.92
N ILE A 206 6.25 -10.11 -13.04
CA ILE A 206 4.82 -9.77 -13.08
C ILE A 206 3.98 -10.77 -12.30
N ASP A 207 4.27 -12.07 -12.45
CA ASP A 207 3.56 -13.11 -11.69
C ASP A 207 3.78 -12.94 -10.18
N LEU A 208 5.02 -12.63 -9.76
CA LEU A 208 5.37 -12.35 -8.37
C LEU A 208 4.57 -11.18 -7.81
N LEU A 209 4.55 -10.03 -8.52
CA LEU A 209 3.82 -8.84 -8.08
C LEU A 209 2.30 -9.08 -8.01
N HIS A 210 1.77 -10.04 -8.77
CA HIS A 210 0.37 -10.42 -8.78
C HIS A 210 -0.01 -11.47 -7.71
N GLU A 211 0.96 -12.18 -7.11
CA GLU A 211 0.70 -13.23 -6.11
C GLU A 211 -0.26 -12.82 -4.98
N PRO A 212 -0.14 -11.62 -4.36
CA PRO A 212 -1.04 -11.23 -3.27
C PRO A 212 -2.49 -11.16 -3.73
N VAL A 213 -2.71 -10.61 -4.93
CA VAL A 213 -4.05 -10.50 -5.55
C VAL A 213 -4.60 -11.89 -5.85
N ALA A 214 -3.78 -12.80 -6.36
CA ALA A 214 -4.18 -14.18 -6.63
C ALA A 214 -4.55 -14.95 -5.35
N ALA A 215 -3.83 -14.71 -4.25
CA ALA A 215 -4.08 -15.35 -2.96
C ALA A 215 -5.31 -14.79 -2.23
N SER A 216 -5.56 -13.48 -2.34
CA SER A 216 -6.65 -12.80 -1.61
C SER A 216 -7.23 -11.66 -2.45
N PRO A 217 -8.08 -11.95 -3.45
CA PRO A 217 -8.48 -10.96 -4.46
C PRO A 217 -9.26 -9.76 -3.92
N HIS A 218 -9.97 -9.93 -2.80
CA HIS A 218 -10.94 -8.94 -2.29
C HIS A 218 -10.57 -8.36 -0.92
N SER A 219 -9.33 -8.53 -0.44
CA SER A 219 -8.92 -8.03 0.88
C SER A 219 -7.51 -7.46 0.87
N LEU A 220 -7.39 -6.14 1.02
CA LEU A 220 -6.09 -5.47 1.16
C LEU A 220 -5.34 -5.96 2.41
N GLN A 221 -6.05 -6.22 3.51
CA GLN A 221 -5.46 -6.76 4.73
C GLN A 221 -4.80 -8.12 4.50
N GLN A 222 -5.50 -9.04 3.84
CA GLN A 222 -4.93 -10.36 3.55
C GLN A 222 -3.81 -10.30 2.50
N GLN A 223 -3.88 -9.37 1.53
CA GLN A 223 -2.79 -9.13 0.59
C GLN A 223 -1.52 -8.64 1.28
N LEU A 224 -1.62 -7.66 2.19
CA LEU A 224 -0.47 -7.18 2.96
C LEU A 224 0.06 -8.25 3.93
N ASP A 225 -0.81 -9.07 4.51
CA ASP A 225 -0.39 -10.20 5.36
C ASP A 225 0.33 -11.28 4.55
N PHE A 226 -0.15 -11.59 3.33
CA PHE A 226 0.53 -12.47 2.40
C PHE A 226 1.95 -11.98 2.11
N ILE A 227 2.10 -10.69 1.77
CA ILE A 227 3.39 -10.04 1.51
C ILE A 227 4.32 -10.20 2.71
N ARG A 228 3.83 -9.85 3.91
CA ARG A 228 4.58 -9.96 5.16
C ARG A 228 5.12 -11.38 5.38
N ASN A 229 4.27 -12.38 5.18
CA ASN A 229 4.59 -13.77 5.50
C ASN A 229 5.41 -14.47 4.40
N ARG A 230 5.20 -14.11 3.13
CA ARG A 230 5.77 -14.84 1.98
C ARG A 230 7.06 -14.23 1.45
N TRP A 231 7.17 -12.91 1.40
CA TRP A 231 8.29 -12.23 0.75
C TRP A 231 9.49 -11.99 1.69
N GLY A 232 9.29 -12.16 3.00
CA GLY A 232 10.36 -12.30 3.99
C GLY A 232 11.43 -11.21 3.90
N LEU A 233 12.67 -11.62 3.60
CA LEU A 233 13.84 -10.74 3.54
C LEU A 233 13.75 -9.66 2.44
N TRP A 234 12.91 -9.84 1.42
CA TRP A 234 12.74 -8.83 0.37
C TRP A 234 11.97 -7.60 0.83
N VAL A 235 11.27 -7.67 1.97
CA VAL A 235 10.48 -6.54 2.51
C VAL A 235 10.90 -6.17 3.92
N GLU A 236 12.09 -6.59 4.36
CA GLU A 236 12.61 -6.37 5.72
C GLU A 236 12.63 -4.88 6.10
N ASN A 237 13.10 -4.02 5.19
CA ASN A 237 13.13 -2.56 5.37
C ASN A 237 11.74 -1.90 5.41
N LEU A 238 10.70 -2.60 4.96
CA LEU A 238 9.30 -2.14 4.98
C LEU A 238 8.50 -2.81 6.11
N MET A 239 9.07 -3.76 6.85
CA MET A 239 8.36 -4.60 7.81
C MET A 239 7.60 -3.79 8.88
N VAL A 240 8.25 -2.79 9.47
CA VAL A 240 7.62 -1.91 10.47
C VAL A 240 6.41 -1.18 9.89
N ARG A 241 6.48 -0.78 8.62
CA ARG A 241 5.40 -0.08 7.93
C ARG A 241 4.25 -1.01 7.58
N LEU A 242 4.57 -2.22 7.11
CA LEU A 242 3.58 -3.28 6.85
C LEU A 242 2.80 -3.65 8.12
N LEU A 243 3.49 -3.83 9.24
CA LEU A 243 2.86 -4.10 10.53
C LEU A 243 1.95 -2.93 10.96
N GLY A 244 2.44 -1.69 10.88
CA GLY A 244 1.62 -0.52 11.21
C GLY A 244 0.40 -0.35 10.32
N GLY A 245 0.51 -0.66 9.02
CA GLY A 245 -0.63 -0.65 8.08
C GLY A 245 -1.64 -1.75 8.37
N LEU A 246 -1.18 -2.96 8.70
CA LEU A 246 -2.03 -4.09 9.11
C LEU A 246 -2.77 -3.80 10.42
N ASP A 247 -2.09 -3.21 11.41
CA ASP A 247 -2.70 -2.80 12.68
C ASP A 247 -3.76 -1.72 12.44
N PHE A 248 -3.49 -0.77 11.54
CA PHE A 248 -4.46 0.28 11.21
C PHE A 248 -5.71 -0.28 10.51
N LEU A 249 -5.53 -1.20 9.55
CA LEU A 249 -6.63 -1.92 8.92
C LEU A 249 -7.45 -2.72 9.93
N ALA A 250 -6.77 -3.42 10.86
CA ALA A 250 -7.44 -4.24 11.87
C ALA A 250 -8.27 -3.39 12.84
N GLU A 251 -7.77 -2.22 13.23
CA GLU A 251 -8.46 -1.32 14.16
C GLU A 251 -9.67 -0.63 13.51
N GLU A 252 -9.56 -0.15 12.27
CA GLU A 252 -10.67 0.56 11.60
C GLU A 252 -11.78 -0.40 11.16
N HIS A 253 -11.44 -1.65 10.80
CA HIS A 253 -12.43 -2.68 10.47
C HIS A 253 -12.93 -3.46 11.70
N ARG A 254 -12.47 -3.11 12.90
CA ARG A 254 -12.94 -3.76 14.13
C ARG A 254 -14.44 -3.50 14.31
N PRO A 255 -15.26 -4.54 14.59
CA PRO A 255 -16.67 -4.33 14.88
C PRO A 255 -16.86 -3.37 16.04
N VAL A 256 -17.54 -2.25 15.79
CA VAL A 256 -17.95 -1.32 16.84
C VAL A 256 -19.25 -1.83 17.45
N PHE A 257 -19.15 -2.35 18.67
CA PHE A 257 -20.33 -2.73 19.44
C PHE A 257 -20.98 -1.47 20.03
N PRO A 258 -22.32 -1.43 20.17
CA PRO A 258 -23.01 -0.29 20.76
C PRO A 258 -22.37 0.12 22.10
N PRO A 259 -22.09 1.41 22.33
CA PRO A 259 -21.53 1.85 23.60
C PRO A 259 -22.53 1.57 24.72
N GLY A 260 -22.11 0.75 25.68
CA GLY A 260 -22.85 0.43 26.89
C GLY A 260 -21.89 -0.19 27.90
N PRO A 261 -22.11 -0.03 29.21
CA PRO A 261 -21.30 -0.74 30.20
C PRO A 261 -21.45 -2.24 29.92
N GLY A 262 -20.32 -2.91 29.68
CA GLY A 262 -20.29 -4.37 29.72
C GLY A 262 -20.88 -4.86 31.04
N PRO A 263 -21.44 -6.07 31.11
CA PRO A 263 -22.01 -6.59 32.35
C PRO A 263 -20.97 -6.48 33.47
N ILE A 264 -21.27 -5.65 34.48
CA ILE A 264 -20.45 -5.55 35.69
C ILE A 264 -20.78 -6.80 36.51
N VAL A 265 -19.95 -7.82 36.36
CA VAL A 265 -19.98 -8.97 37.25
C VAL A 265 -19.12 -8.60 38.45
N ALA A 266 -19.76 -8.24 39.56
CA ALA A 266 -19.05 -8.10 40.82
C ALA A 266 -18.43 -9.46 41.19
N PRO A 267 -17.15 -9.54 41.58
CA PRO A 267 -16.58 -10.77 42.09
C PRO A 267 -17.40 -11.23 43.31
N THR A 268 -18.07 -12.38 43.20
CA THR A 268 -18.74 -13.02 44.32
C THR A 268 -17.79 -14.02 44.95
N TYR A 269 -17.57 -13.91 46.26
CA TYR A 269 -16.77 -14.85 47.04
C TYR A 269 -17.62 -15.99 47.63
N GLU A 270 -18.83 -16.22 47.12
CA GLU A 270 -19.77 -17.24 47.62
C GLU A 270 -19.23 -18.68 47.45
N ASP A 271 -18.37 -18.91 46.46
CA ASP A 271 -17.71 -20.21 46.23
C ASP A 271 -16.44 -20.41 47.07
N TRP A 272 -16.04 -19.44 47.89
CA TRP A 272 -14.96 -19.59 48.90
C TRP A 272 -15.52 -20.12 50.23
N HIS A 273 -16.63 -20.86 50.17
CA HIS A 273 -17.19 -21.65 51.26
C HIS A 273 -16.80 -23.13 51.15
N ASP A 274 -15.63 -23.43 50.61
CA ASP A 274 -14.91 -24.57 51.16
C ASP A 274 -14.63 -24.19 52.62
N GLU A 275 -15.43 -24.74 53.54
CA GLU A 275 -15.18 -24.75 54.97
C GLU A 275 -13.79 -25.37 55.19
N GLU A 276 -12.72 -24.61 54.96
CA GLU A 276 -11.42 -24.96 55.49
C GLU A 276 -11.63 -25.11 57.00
N PHE A 277 -11.43 -26.33 57.50
CA PHE A 277 -11.62 -26.66 58.89
C PHE A 277 -10.82 -25.67 59.75
N GLU A 278 -11.53 -24.75 60.38
CA GLU A 278 -10.95 -23.72 61.24
C GLU A 278 -10.36 -24.37 62.50
N ALA A 279 -9.10 -24.82 62.41
CA ALA A 279 -8.34 -25.36 63.52
C ALA A 279 -7.69 -24.23 64.35
N PHE A 280 -8.44 -23.19 64.68
CA PHE A 280 -7.95 -22.17 65.61
C PHE A 280 -7.76 -22.82 66.99
N SER A 281 -6.51 -22.94 67.43
CA SER A 281 -6.23 -23.31 68.82
C SER A 281 -6.74 -22.19 69.73
N ALA A 282 -7.48 -22.54 70.79
CA ALA A 282 -7.83 -21.56 71.81
C ALA A 282 -6.55 -20.96 72.41
N ASP A 283 -6.40 -19.65 72.31
CA ASP A 283 -5.23 -18.93 72.81
C ASP A 283 -5.30 -18.81 74.34
N LEU A 284 -4.87 -19.87 75.02
CA LEU A 284 -4.93 -19.96 76.49
C LEU A 284 -3.60 -19.60 77.17
N GLU A 285 -2.50 -19.47 76.43
CA GLU A 285 -1.16 -19.26 77.01
C GLU A 285 -0.23 -18.33 76.19
N TRP A 286 -0.78 -17.40 75.41
CA TRP A 286 -0.01 -16.28 74.86
C TRP A 286 0.49 -15.35 76.01
N MET A 287 1.68 -15.66 76.51
CA MET A 287 2.60 -14.83 77.34
C MET A 287 2.07 -14.19 78.65
N PRO A 288 1.98 -14.91 79.78
CA PRO A 288 1.96 -14.26 81.09
C PRO A 288 3.31 -14.29 81.84
N ARG A 289 4.33 -15.01 81.38
CA ARG A 289 5.56 -15.25 82.19
C ARG A 289 6.88 -15.34 81.41
N VAL A 290 7.17 -14.38 80.53
CA VAL A 290 8.56 -14.18 80.10
C VAL A 290 9.27 -13.32 81.15
N VAL A 291 10.21 -13.92 81.87
CA VAL A 291 11.20 -13.24 82.70
C VAL A 291 12.48 -13.19 81.89
N LEU A 292 12.92 -11.99 81.51
CA LEU A 292 14.25 -11.77 80.94
C LEU A 292 15.28 -11.82 82.09
N ILE A 293 16.28 -12.70 81.97
CA ILE A 293 17.48 -12.78 82.82
C ILE A 293 18.68 -12.42 81.94
#